data_AF-A0A059X4A8-F1
#
_entry.id   AF-A0A059X4A8-F1
#
_cell.length_a   1.000
_cell.length_b   1.000
_cell.length_c   1.000
_cell.angle_alpha   90.00
_cell.angle_beta   90.00
_cell.angle_gamma   90.00
#
_symmetry.space_group_name_H-M   'P 1'
#
loop_
_entity.id
_entity.type
_entity.pdbx_description
1 polymer ?
#
loop_
_entity_poly.entity_id
_entity_poly.type
_entity_poly.pdbx_seq_one_letter_code
_entity_poly.pdbx_strand_id
1 'polypeptide(L)'
;MLGPETHQFRIYYEVTETSPGAKFFFNPIRPGSEASDEAVYDVATGKPLKFEVVSGKQAKMDEPRGNFSPDTNYIKVHLAHPVPARGEYRIRIDKTYKDAASYYTEGDRIVFKRSLSIPRNSVVLPAGYEIVSCSVAAQVLSEPDGRLKLAFVNTGNGGALDVTIHARKLAARTEVRQ
;
A
#
# COMPACT_ATOMS: atom_id res chain seq x y z
N MET A 1 0.33 0.06 16.20
CA MET A 1 -1.10 0.43 16.20
C MET A 1 -1.36 1.38 15.03
N LEU A 2 -2.49 1.23 14.33
CA LEU A 2 -2.88 2.10 13.20
C LEU A 2 -3.80 3.27 13.65
N GLY A 3 -3.89 3.52 14.95
CA GLY A 3 -4.78 4.55 15.48
C GLY A 3 -4.48 5.93 14.87
N PRO A 4 -5.49 6.81 14.78
CA PRO A 4 -5.34 8.13 14.18
C PRO A 4 -4.17 8.95 14.74
N GLU A 5 -3.91 8.82 16.04
CA GLU A 5 -2.86 9.53 16.78
C GLU A 5 -1.45 9.21 16.30
N THR A 6 -1.26 8.07 15.63
CA THR A 6 0.05 7.65 15.15
C THR A 6 0.34 8.15 13.74
N HIS A 7 -0.69 8.67 13.04
CA HIS A 7 -0.66 8.97 11.60
C HIS A 7 -0.27 7.77 10.74
N GLN A 8 -0.46 6.55 11.26
CA GLN A 8 -0.08 5.32 10.57
C GLN A 8 -1.27 4.58 9.99
N PHE A 9 -1.13 4.14 8.74
CA PHE A 9 -2.07 3.25 8.08
C PHE A 9 -1.32 2.12 7.37
N ARG A 10 -1.96 0.96 7.26
CA ARG A 10 -1.42 -0.18 6.52
C ARG A 10 -2.00 -0.16 5.11
N ILE A 11 -1.14 -0.31 4.11
CA ILE A 11 -1.53 -0.40 2.71
C ILE A 11 -0.99 -1.69 2.09
N TYR A 12 -1.83 -2.32 1.28
CA TYR A 12 -1.49 -3.45 0.43
C TYR A 12 -1.62 -3.00 -1.01
N TYR A 13 -0.71 -3.39 -1.87
CA TYR A 13 -0.89 -3.13 -3.30
C TYR A 13 -0.17 -4.18 -4.14
N GLU A 14 -0.71 -4.41 -5.33
CA GLU A 14 -0.12 -5.28 -6.33
C GLU A 14 0.46 -4.47 -7.47
N VAL A 15 1.70 -4.77 -7.82
CA VAL A 15 2.43 -4.19 -8.95
C VAL A 15 2.88 -5.30 -9.88
N THR A 16 3.06 -4.94 -11.14
CA THR A 16 3.44 -5.87 -12.19
C THR A 16 4.68 -5.30 -12.88
N GLU A 17 5.77 -6.07 -12.88
CA GLU A 17 6.96 -5.76 -13.66
C GLU A 17 6.87 -6.52 -14.99
N THR A 18 7.05 -5.80 -16.09
CA THR A 18 6.85 -6.32 -17.46
C THR A 18 8.10 -6.19 -18.32
N SER A 19 9.17 -5.60 -17.81
CA SER A 19 10.43 -5.41 -18.53
C SER A 19 11.18 -6.74 -18.69
N PRO A 20 11.34 -7.27 -19.93
CA PRO A 20 12.04 -8.52 -20.15
C PRO A 20 13.43 -8.58 -19.50
N GLY A 21 13.70 -9.65 -18.77
CA GLY A 21 14.97 -9.89 -18.10
C GLY A 21 15.20 -9.06 -16.83
N ALA A 22 14.27 -8.20 -16.42
CA ALA A 22 14.37 -7.48 -15.15
C ALA A 22 14.50 -8.47 -14.00
N LYS A 23 15.45 -8.20 -13.10
CA LYS A 23 15.72 -9.00 -11.88
C LYS A 23 15.28 -8.28 -10.62
N PHE A 24 14.98 -6.99 -10.74
CA PHE A 24 14.60 -6.13 -9.64
C PHE A 24 13.32 -5.38 -10.00
N PHE A 25 12.56 -5.03 -8.96
CA PHE A 25 11.49 -4.05 -9.04
C PHE A 25 11.75 -2.95 -8.02
N PHE A 26 11.45 -1.70 -8.37
CA PHE A 26 11.73 -0.54 -7.53
C PHE A 26 10.45 0.23 -7.23
N ASN A 27 10.00 0.20 -5.97
CA ASN A 27 8.87 1.02 -5.54
C ASN A 27 9.38 2.29 -4.83
N PRO A 28 9.04 3.51 -5.29
CA PRO A 28 9.44 4.74 -4.61
C PRO A 28 8.74 4.87 -3.24
N ILE A 29 9.49 5.32 -2.25
CA ILE A 29 8.97 5.79 -0.96
C ILE A 29 8.66 7.28 -1.14
N ARG A 30 7.39 7.67 -0.98
CA ARG A 30 6.96 9.05 -1.24
C ARG A 30 7.65 10.02 -0.27
N PRO A 31 8.17 11.17 -0.76
CA PRO A 31 8.66 12.22 0.13
C PRO A 31 7.62 12.62 1.18
N GLY A 32 8.07 12.80 2.43
CA GLY A 32 7.19 13.11 3.56
C GLY A 32 6.46 11.90 4.15
N SER A 33 6.63 10.70 3.60
CA SER A 33 6.16 9.45 4.20
C SER A 33 7.31 8.63 4.77
N GLU A 34 7.08 8.02 5.92
CA GLU A 34 7.95 6.97 6.47
C GLU A 34 7.29 5.61 6.24
N ALA A 35 8.04 4.64 5.72
CA ALA A 35 7.58 3.28 5.52
C ALA A 35 8.21 2.35 6.57
N SER A 36 7.43 1.40 7.06
CA SER A 36 7.87 0.40 8.04
C SER A 36 7.07 -0.89 7.91
N ASP A 37 7.53 -1.93 8.62
CA ASP A 37 6.91 -3.27 8.67
C ASP A 37 6.65 -3.85 7.25
N GLU A 38 7.56 -3.58 6.31
CA GLU A 38 7.36 -3.98 4.93
C GLU A 38 7.50 -5.49 4.76
N ALA A 39 6.63 -6.04 3.92
CA ALA A 39 6.70 -7.40 3.46
C ALA A 39 6.38 -7.43 1.96
N VAL A 40 7.16 -8.21 1.22
CA VAL A 40 7.02 -8.33 -0.23
C VAL A 40 6.84 -9.80 -0.57
N TYR A 41 5.90 -10.08 -1.47
CA TYR A 41 5.52 -11.44 -1.83
C TYR A 41 5.43 -11.60 -3.34
N ASP A 42 5.86 -12.76 -3.81
CA ASP A 42 5.55 -13.27 -5.13
C ASP A 42 4.06 -13.68 -5.15
N VAL A 43 3.29 -13.09 -6.07
CA VAL A 43 1.83 -13.34 -6.11
C VAL A 43 1.49 -14.74 -6.62
N ALA A 44 2.32 -15.30 -7.51
CA ALA A 44 2.06 -16.61 -8.09
C ALA A 44 2.28 -17.75 -7.07
N THR A 45 3.24 -17.60 -6.18
CA THR A 45 3.63 -18.64 -5.22
C THR A 45 3.26 -18.34 -3.77
N GLY A 46 2.95 -17.08 -3.45
CA GLY A 46 2.74 -16.60 -2.08
C GLY A 46 4.01 -16.51 -1.23
N LYS A 47 5.19 -16.83 -1.78
CA LYS A 47 6.45 -16.84 -1.04
C LYS A 47 6.98 -15.41 -0.82
N PRO A 48 7.66 -15.16 0.31
CA PRO A 48 8.30 -13.87 0.54
C PRO A 48 9.44 -13.63 -0.47
N LEU A 49 9.60 -12.38 -0.89
CA LEU A 49 10.71 -11.92 -1.72
C LEU A 49 11.69 -11.10 -0.87
N LYS A 50 12.98 -11.24 -1.17
CA LYS A 50 14.02 -10.40 -0.58
C LYS A 50 13.83 -8.97 -1.08
N PHE A 51 13.99 -8.00 -0.19
CA PHE A 51 14.03 -6.59 -0.56
C PHE A 51 14.99 -5.82 0.35
N GLU A 52 15.37 -4.63 -0.09
CA GLU A 52 16.09 -3.63 0.70
C GLU A 52 15.63 -2.21 0.35
N VAL A 53 15.88 -1.26 1.24
CA VAL A 53 15.72 0.17 0.93
C VAL A 53 17.04 0.71 0.38
N VAL A 54 16.99 1.32 -0.80
CA VAL A 54 18.16 1.90 -1.48
C VAL A 54 17.90 3.35 -1.85
N SER A 55 18.98 4.14 -1.96
CA SER A 55 18.88 5.50 -2.50
C SER A 55 18.61 5.47 -4.00
N GLY A 56 18.07 6.55 -4.55
CA GLY A 56 17.86 6.70 -5.99
C GLY A 56 19.14 6.59 -6.81
N LYS A 57 20.28 7.03 -6.25
CA LYS A 57 21.61 6.84 -6.85
C LYS A 57 21.96 5.36 -6.98
N GLN A 58 21.79 4.58 -5.91
CA GLN A 58 22.04 3.14 -5.95
C GLN A 58 21.06 2.43 -6.90
N ALA A 59 19.78 2.81 -6.90
CA ALA A 59 18.80 2.28 -7.84
C ALA A 59 19.21 2.51 -9.30
N LYS A 60 19.75 3.70 -9.63
CA LYS A 60 20.26 4.02 -10.96
C LYS A 60 21.50 3.21 -11.35
N MET A 61 22.35 2.87 -10.39
CA MET A 61 23.48 1.96 -10.63
C MET A 61 23.00 0.53 -10.90
N ASP A 62 21.99 0.07 -10.16
CA ASP A 62 21.45 -1.28 -10.26
C ASP A 62 20.59 -1.51 -11.52
N GLU A 63 19.85 -0.48 -11.98
CA GLU A 63 19.09 -0.49 -13.24
C GLU A 63 19.35 0.81 -14.03
N PRO A 64 20.39 0.86 -14.87
CA PRO A 64 20.80 2.07 -15.58
C PRO A 64 19.73 2.67 -16.52
N ARG A 65 18.77 1.86 -16.98
CA ARG A 65 17.68 2.32 -17.85
C ARG A 65 16.50 2.91 -17.06
N GLY A 66 16.44 2.67 -15.75
CA GLY A 66 15.37 3.17 -14.90
C GLY A 66 15.43 4.69 -14.71
N ASN A 67 14.26 5.29 -14.53
CA ASN A 67 14.12 6.70 -14.18
C ASN A 67 13.98 6.85 -12.67
N PHE A 68 15.09 7.10 -11.98
CA PHE A 68 15.13 7.23 -10.54
C PHE A 68 15.50 8.65 -10.13
N SER A 69 14.68 9.23 -9.24
CA SER A 69 15.01 10.50 -8.61
C SER A 69 16.13 10.29 -7.59
N PRO A 70 17.24 11.04 -7.66
CA PRO A 70 18.40 10.82 -6.78
C PRO A 70 18.09 11.08 -5.31
N ASP A 71 17.09 11.92 -5.02
CA ASP A 71 16.71 12.34 -3.66
C ASP A 71 15.54 11.51 -3.10
N THR A 72 15.17 10.41 -3.77
CA THR A 72 14.12 9.49 -3.35
C THR A 72 14.71 8.16 -2.93
N ASN A 73 14.15 7.55 -1.88
CA ASN A 73 14.46 6.18 -1.50
C ASN A 73 13.49 5.21 -2.16
N TYR A 74 13.97 4.02 -2.48
CA TYR A 74 13.21 2.98 -3.16
C TYR A 74 13.25 1.68 -2.36
N ILE A 75 12.12 1.00 -2.27
CA ILE A 75 12.08 -0.41 -1.90
C ILE A 75 12.50 -1.18 -3.15
N LYS A 76 13.73 -1.71 -3.17
CA LYS A 76 14.26 -2.58 -4.22
C LYS A 76 13.93 -4.03 -3.86
N VAL A 77 13.11 -4.65 -4.68
CA VAL A 77 12.69 -6.05 -4.56
C VAL A 77 13.54 -6.91 -5.47
N HIS A 78 14.04 -8.04 -4.97
CA HIS A 78 14.69 -9.08 -5.77
C HIS A 78 13.64 -10.07 -6.27
N LEU A 79 13.48 -10.18 -7.58
CA LEU A 79 12.55 -11.14 -8.18
C LEU A 79 13.12 -12.56 -8.07
N ALA A 80 12.27 -13.55 -7.83
CA ALA A 80 12.72 -14.95 -7.68
C ALA A 80 13.32 -15.51 -8.99
N HIS A 81 12.94 -14.93 -10.13
CA HIS A 81 13.52 -15.18 -11.43
C HIS A 81 13.37 -13.92 -12.30
N PRO A 82 14.16 -13.79 -13.38
CA PRO A 82 13.97 -12.70 -14.34
C PRO A 82 12.58 -12.72 -14.96
N VAL A 83 12.08 -11.55 -15.35
CA VAL A 83 10.81 -11.43 -16.09
C VAL A 83 10.96 -12.08 -17.47
N PRO A 84 10.04 -12.99 -17.89
CA PRO A 84 10.08 -13.61 -19.21
C PRO A 84 9.86 -12.60 -20.36
N ALA A 85 10.41 -12.89 -21.55
CA ALA A 85 10.37 -11.96 -22.69
C ALA A 85 8.96 -11.55 -23.20
N ARG A 86 7.94 -12.36 -22.89
CA ARG A 86 6.52 -12.10 -23.19
C ARG A 86 5.64 -12.39 -21.98
N GLY A 87 6.18 -12.14 -20.79
CA GLY A 87 5.51 -12.42 -19.53
C GLY A 87 5.54 -11.22 -18.61
N GLU A 88 5.03 -11.44 -17.41
CA GLU A 88 4.97 -10.45 -16.35
C GLU A 88 5.37 -11.11 -15.03
N TYR A 89 5.83 -10.29 -14.09
CA TYR A 89 6.07 -10.70 -12.71
C TYR A 89 5.15 -9.90 -11.78
N ARG A 90 4.25 -10.60 -11.08
CA ARG A 90 3.30 -9.98 -10.15
C ARG A 90 3.84 -10.00 -8.73
N ILE A 91 3.84 -8.82 -8.11
CA ILE A 91 4.44 -8.58 -6.80
C ILE A 91 3.36 -7.96 -5.92
N ARG A 92 3.22 -8.45 -4.70
CA ARG A 92 2.40 -7.81 -3.66
C ARG A 92 3.32 -7.19 -2.63
N ILE A 93 3.14 -5.90 -2.37
CA ILE A 93 3.84 -5.20 -1.29
C ILE A 93 2.81 -4.82 -0.23
N ASP A 94 3.14 -5.17 1.01
CA ASP A 94 2.41 -4.80 2.21
C ASP A 94 3.32 -3.94 3.08
N LYS A 95 2.82 -2.80 3.57
CA LYS A 95 3.61 -1.91 4.42
C LYS A 95 2.76 -0.99 5.26
N THR A 96 3.35 -0.56 6.37
CA THR A 96 2.83 0.52 7.20
C THR A 96 3.40 1.83 6.69
N TYR A 97 2.56 2.83 6.51
CA TYR A 97 2.96 4.20 6.22
C TYR A 97 2.64 5.09 7.38
N LYS A 98 3.58 5.97 7.76
CA LYS A 98 3.31 7.15 8.58
C LYS A 98 3.30 8.39 7.70
N ASP A 99 2.16 9.07 7.64
CA ASP A 99 1.95 10.26 6.80
C ASP A 99 0.76 11.07 7.33
N ALA A 100 1.06 12.15 8.07
CA ALA A 100 0.04 12.99 8.70
C ALA A 100 -0.80 13.80 7.71
N ALA A 101 -0.31 14.03 6.48
CA ALA A 101 -1.08 14.71 5.44
C ALA A 101 -2.12 13.78 4.82
N SER A 102 -1.83 12.48 4.78
CA SER A 102 -2.73 11.46 4.20
C SER A 102 -3.63 10.78 5.24
N TYR A 103 -3.30 10.81 6.53
CA TYR A 103 -4.04 10.10 7.58
C TYR A 103 -4.08 10.89 8.89
N TYR A 104 -5.26 11.40 9.22
CA TYR A 104 -5.46 12.34 10.33
C TYR A 104 -6.89 12.26 10.88
N THR A 105 -7.24 13.14 11.81
CA THR A 105 -8.58 13.20 12.42
C THR A 105 -9.33 14.48 12.09
N GLU A 106 -10.63 14.36 11.86
CA GLU A 106 -11.58 15.47 11.84
C GLU A 106 -12.74 15.15 12.80
N GLY A 107 -12.77 15.83 13.95
CA GLY A 107 -13.73 15.52 15.01
C GLY A 107 -13.54 14.11 15.58
N ASP A 108 -14.59 13.29 15.54
CA ASP A 108 -14.60 11.89 15.96
C ASP A 108 -14.20 10.89 14.86
N ARG A 109 -13.79 11.40 13.69
CA ARG A 109 -13.52 10.58 12.49
C ARG A 109 -12.04 10.54 12.16
N ILE A 110 -11.60 9.38 11.73
CA ILE A 110 -10.39 9.20 10.92
C ILE A 110 -10.71 9.68 9.50
N VAL A 111 -9.76 10.40 8.91
CA VAL A 111 -9.72 10.72 7.50
C VAL A 111 -8.47 10.09 6.90
N PHE A 112 -8.66 9.18 5.95
CA PHE A 112 -7.62 8.80 5.00
C PHE A 112 -7.88 9.54 3.70
N LYS A 113 -6.91 10.29 3.19
CA LYS A 113 -7.02 11.02 1.92
C LYS A 113 -5.74 10.87 1.13
N ARG A 114 -5.78 10.14 0.02
CA ARG A 114 -4.58 9.90 -0.80
C ARG A 114 -4.90 9.60 -2.26
N SER A 115 -4.05 10.14 -3.15
CA SER A 115 -4.02 9.77 -4.56
C SER A 115 -3.20 8.48 -4.75
N LEU A 116 -3.79 7.46 -5.37
CA LEU A 116 -3.21 6.12 -5.55
C LEU A 116 -3.14 5.76 -7.04
N SER A 117 -1.93 5.70 -7.61
CA SER A 117 -1.71 5.38 -9.02
C SER A 117 -1.60 3.88 -9.33
N ILE A 118 -1.36 3.05 -8.32
CA ILE A 118 -1.23 1.59 -8.51
C ILE A 118 -2.61 0.99 -8.83
N PRO A 119 -2.74 0.03 -9.78
CA PRO A 119 -4.05 -0.48 -10.19
C PRO A 119 -4.85 -1.16 -9.07
N ARG A 120 -4.19 -1.89 -8.16
CA ARG A 120 -4.85 -2.56 -7.03
C ARG A 120 -4.23 -2.06 -5.74
N ASN A 121 -5.05 -1.44 -4.89
CA ASN A 121 -4.64 -1.01 -3.56
C ASN A 121 -5.64 -1.50 -2.53
N SER A 122 -5.21 -1.57 -1.28
CA SER A 122 -6.10 -1.72 -0.15
C SER A 122 -5.57 -0.96 1.05
N VAL A 123 -6.47 -0.36 1.83
CA VAL A 123 -6.15 0.30 3.09
C VAL A 123 -6.83 -0.46 4.22
N VAL A 124 -6.10 -0.69 5.32
CA VAL A 124 -6.66 -1.36 6.51
C VAL A 124 -6.91 -0.34 7.60
N LEU A 125 -8.14 -0.35 8.12
CA LEU A 125 -8.55 0.47 9.24
C LEU A 125 -8.07 -0.11 10.58
N PRO A 126 -7.98 0.71 11.64
CA PRO A 126 -7.65 0.20 12.97
C PRO A 126 -8.75 -0.73 13.48
N ALA A 127 -8.39 -1.62 14.40
CA ALA A 127 -9.36 -2.51 15.03
C ALA A 127 -10.44 -1.69 15.76
N GLY A 128 -11.70 -2.12 15.67
CA GLY A 128 -12.82 -1.44 16.33
C GLY A 128 -13.31 -0.18 15.62
N TYR A 129 -13.00 0.01 14.33
CA TYR A 129 -13.54 1.10 13.51
C TYR A 129 -14.51 0.58 12.45
N GLU A 130 -15.49 1.41 12.12
CA GLU A 130 -16.41 1.21 10.99
C GLU A 130 -16.21 2.28 9.91
N ILE A 131 -16.60 1.93 8.69
CA ILE A 131 -16.55 2.83 7.53
C ILE A 131 -17.78 3.74 7.58
N VAL A 132 -17.56 5.06 7.53
CA VAL A 132 -18.63 6.06 7.42
C VAL A 132 -18.90 6.40 5.95
N SER A 133 -17.83 6.61 5.18
CA SER A 133 -17.93 6.86 3.74
C SER A 133 -16.63 6.52 3.02
N CYS A 134 -16.74 6.25 1.72
CA CYS A 134 -15.61 6.12 0.81
C CYS A 134 -15.93 6.87 -0.49
N SER A 135 -15.00 7.67 -1.00
CA SER A 135 -15.18 8.44 -2.24
C SER A 135 -15.19 7.59 -3.51
N VAL A 136 -14.82 6.30 -3.40
CA VAL A 136 -14.70 5.38 -4.54
C VAL A 136 -15.37 4.05 -4.20
N ALA A 137 -15.69 3.26 -5.23
CA ALA A 137 -16.14 1.89 -5.04
C ALA A 137 -15.05 1.05 -4.37
N ALA A 138 -15.42 0.29 -3.34
CA ALA A 138 -14.51 -0.51 -2.55
C ALA A 138 -15.12 -1.87 -2.21
N GLN A 139 -14.32 -2.93 -2.28
CA GLN A 139 -14.65 -4.19 -1.64
C GLN A 139 -14.20 -4.12 -0.17
N VAL A 140 -15.13 -4.36 0.75
CA VAL A 140 -14.84 -4.41 2.18
C VAL A 140 -14.65 -5.86 2.61
N LEU A 141 -13.50 -6.16 3.20
CA LEU A 141 -13.11 -7.48 3.66
C LEU A 141 -12.73 -7.40 5.13
N SER A 142 -13.06 -8.45 5.90
CA SER A 142 -12.54 -8.61 7.26
C SER A 142 -11.21 -9.36 7.20
N GLU A 143 -10.19 -8.80 7.85
CA GLU A 143 -8.93 -9.49 8.10
C GLU A 143 -9.11 -10.52 9.24
N PRO A 144 -8.24 -11.55 9.33
CA PRO A 144 -8.34 -12.56 10.39
C PRO A 144 -8.32 -12.00 11.82
N ASP A 145 -7.72 -10.82 12.02
CA ASP A 145 -7.66 -10.12 13.29
C ASP A 145 -8.84 -9.15 13.54
N GLY A 146 -9.87 -9.20 12.68
CA GLY A 146 -11.10 -8.42 12.81
C GLY A 146 -11.02 -6.99 12.27
N ARG A 147 -9.87 -6.54 11.76
CA ARG A 147 -9.77 -5.24 11.08
C ARG A 147 -10.50 -5.25 9.75
N LEU A 148 -10.97 -4.08 9.32
CA LEU A 148 -11.56 -3.90 8.00
C LEU A 148 -10.49 -3.49 6.99
N LYS A 149 -10.39 -4.24 5.90
CA LYS A 149 -9.61 -3.90 4.71
C LYS A 149 -10.54 -3.43 3.61
N LEU A 150 -10.30 -2.23 3.10
CA LEU A 150 -10.99 -1.70 1.94
C LEU A 150 -10.07 -1.88 0.73
N ALA A 151 -10.50 -2.69 -0.25
CA ALA A 151 -9.78 -2.92 -1.49
C ALA A 151 -10.41 -2.14 -2.65
N PHE A 152 -9.56 -1.49 -3.45
CA PHE A 152 -9.96 -0.61 -4.54
C PHE A 152 -9.24 -1.02 -5.82
N VAL A 153 -9.93 -0.88 -6.95
CA VAL A 153 -9.35 -1.04 -8.28
C VAL A 153 -9.33 0.33 -8.96
N ASN A 154 -8.14 0.81 -9.29
CA ASN A 154 -7.97 1.92 -10.21
C ASN A 154 -8.04 1.37 -11.63
N THR A 155 -9.22 1.44 -12.24
CA THR A 155 -9.49 1.01 -13.62
C THR A 155 -9.03 2.02 -14.67
N GLY A 156 -8.44 3.15 -14.24
CA GLY A 156 -8.13 4.29 -15.09
C GLY A 156 -7.07 4.00 -16.14
N ASN A 157 -7.18 4.75 -17.23
CA ASN A 157 -6.27 4.83 -18.38
C ASN A 157 -4.99 5.64 -18.08
N GLY A 158 -4.40 5.46 -16.89
CA GLY A 158 -3.08 6.00 -16.52
C GLY A 158 -3.07 7.13 -15.47
N GLY A 159 -4.23 7.54 -14.96
CA GLY A 159 -4.35 8.53 -13.88
C GLY A 159 -4.31 7.93 -12.48
N ALA A 160 -4.07 8.77 -11.46
CA ALA A 160 -4.17 8.36 -10.07
C ALA A 160 -5.63 8.43 -9.57
N LEU A 161 -6.01 7.48 -8.71
CA LEU A 161 -7.33 7.45 -8.07
C LEU A 161 -7.28 8.22 -6.76
N ASP A 162 -8.04 9.31 -6.65
CA ASP A 162 -8.14 10.08 -5.41
C ASP A 162 -9.12 9.42 -4.44
N VAL A 163 -8.55 8.78 -3.41
CA VAL A 163 -9.31 8.03 -2.41
C VAL A 163 -9.43 8.85 -1.14
N THR A 164 -10.66 9.05 -0.67
CA THR A 164 -10.98 9.59 0.64
C THR A 164 -11.87 8.60 1.40
N ILE A 165 -11.46 8.21 2.61
CA ILE A 165 -12.19 7.31 3.49
C ILE A 165 -12.40 8.04 4.80
N HIS A 166 -13.65 8.05 5.26
CA HIS A 166 -13.98 8.43 6.62
C HIS A 166 -14.31 7.19 7.41
N ALA A 167 -13.70 7.04 8.58
CA ALA A 167 -14.00 5.96 9.51
C ALA A 167 -14.21 6.53 10.91
N ARG A 168 -15.03 5.86 11.71
CA ARG A 168 -15.22 6.24 13.13
C ARG A 168 -15.11 5.01 14.01
N LYS A 169 -14.80 5.25 15.28
CA LYS A 169 -14.73 4.17 16.27
C LYS A 169 -16.14 3.58 16.44
N LEU A 170 -16.23 2.26 16.42
CA LEU A 170 -17.47 1.57 16.77
C LEU A 170 -17.86 1.94 18.20
N ALA A 171 -19.14 2.28 18.40
CA ALA A 171 -19.69 2.34 19.74
C ALA A 171 -19.50 0.96 20.40
N ALA A 172 -19.13 0.93 21.68
CA ALA A 172 -19.10 -0.31 22.44
C ALA A 172 -20.48 -0.97 22.31
N ARG A 173 -20.53 -2.22 21.86
CA ARG A 173 -21.80 -2.97 21.83
C ARG A 173 -22.30 -3.03 23.27
N THR A 174 -23.43 -2.38 23.53
CA THR A 174 -24.20 -2.65 24.75
C THR A 174 -24.76 -4.05 24.57
N GLU A 175 -24.24 -5.03 25.29
CA GLU A 175 -24.86 -6.35 25.37
C GLU A 175 -26.25 -6.17 25.98
N VAL A 176 -27.29 -6.39 25.16
CA VAL A 176 -28.64 -6.56 25.69
C VAL A 176 -28.64 -7.93 26.35
N ARG A 177 -28.48 -7.95 27.68
CA ARG A 177 -28.76 -9.15 28.47
C ARG A 177 -30.23 -9.53 28.24
N GLN A 178 -30.46 -10.74 27.74
CA GLN A 178 -31.76 -11.40 27.81
C GLN A 178 -32.03 -11.84 29.24
#